data_AF-A0A2A5CZX2-F1
#
_entry.id   AF-A0A2A5CZX2-F1
#
_cell.length_a   1.000
_cell.length_b   1.000
_cell.length_c   1.000
_cell.angle_alpha   90.00
_cell.angle_beta   90.00
_cell.angle_gamma   90.00
#
_symmetry.space_group_name_H-M   'P 1'
#
loop_
_entity.id
_entity.type
_entity.pdbx_description
1 polymer ?
#
loop_
_entity_poly.entity_id
_entity_poly.type
_entity_poly.pdbx_seq_one_letter_code
_entity_poly.pdbx_strand_id
1 'polypeptide(L)'
;MANISFITIVKSALARYYAVLKQKMSHLRGELLIDPKGGFFWWLQTHRQKLALEQAMEELLKNARKPDFQLNQVTETLLSFKLKKDDVGQAKWYQDAHSQLLNCQKTLDGASILKREMIKPALTELKYISEAEQFHQYFHLQPMQRRVRDMYEAITERLDILLDYTKQKNQEHKTEMDVREQEAKLKLASELTRQHEIQLQKEEAELKIVETERELLDTQHEAEEASWNREAEQRKLSLQESQEKHRLQLQESLSDLNLDLSDGNNDGIVDVSGEQHLEALLRKLKNNELDRNDPKIKQQLQALLQAIAGL
;
A
#
# COMPACT_ATOMS: atom_id res chain seq x y z
N MET A 1 60.26 -17.79 -73.37
CA MET A 1 60.88 -17.00 -72.28
C MET A 1 60.85 -15.54 -72.70
N ALA A 2 60.13 -14.69 -71.97
CA ALA A 2 59.88 -13.31 -72.38
C ALA A 2 61.10 -12.42 -72.09
N ASN A 3 61.77 -11.94 -73.15
CA ASN A 3 62.72 -10.84 -73.08
C ASN A 3 61.94 -9.55 -72.79
N ILE A 4 61.69 -9.26 -71.51
CA ILE A 4 61.19 -7.94 -71.11
C ILE A 4 62.34 -6.96 -71.37
N SER A 5 62.21 -6.17 -72.44
CA SER A 5 63.20 -5.16 -72.83
C SER A 5 63.50 -4.22 -71.65
N PHE A 6 64.79 -3.92 -71.43
CA PHE A 6 65.26 -2.93 -70.46
C PHE A 6 64.49 -1.60 -70.56
N ILE A 7 64.11 -1.21 -71.78
CA ILE A 7 63.31 -0.01 -72.05
C ILE A 7 61.92 -0.09 -71.38
N THR A 8 61.29 -1.27 -71.37
CA THR A 8 59.99 -1.50 -70.74
C THR A 8 60.10 -1.39 -69.21
N ILE A 9 61.19 -1.91 -68.62
CA ILE A 9 61.46 -1.81 -67.18
C ILE A 9 61.64 -0.34 -66.78
N VAL A 10 62.49 0.41 -67.50
CA VAL A 10 62.75 1.84 -67.23
C VAL A 10 61.48 2.68 -67.38
N LYS A 11 60.68 2.46 -68.43
CA LYS A 11 59.38 3.14 -68.61
C LYS A 11 58.42 2.86 -67.45
N SER A 12 58.33 1.60 -67.01
CA SER A 12 57.47 1.22 -65.88
C SER A 12 57.92 1.85 -64.55
N ALA A 13 59.24 1.93 -64.32
CA ALA A 13 59.80 2.55 -63.12
C ALA A 13 59.57 4.06 -63.10
N LEU A 14 59.77 4.75 -64.23
CA LEU A 14 59.49 6.19 -64.37
C LEU A 14 58.00 6.50 -64.19
N ALA A 15 57.11 5.67 -64.73
CA ALA A 15 55.67 5.81 -64.55
C ALA A 15 55.27 5.70 -63.07
N ARG A 16 55.83 4.71 -62.34
CA ARG A 16 55.61 4.55 -60.89
C ARG A 16 56.14 5.76 -60.12
N TYR A 17 57.34 6.24 -60.45
CA TYR A 17 57.93 7.41 -59.81
C TYR A 17 57.06 8.66 -60.01
N TYR A 18 56.61 8.91 -61.24
CA TYR A 18 55.75 10.06 -61.54
C TYR A 18 54.40 9.97 -60.83
N ALA A 19 53.80 8.78 -60.75
CA ALA A 19 52.57 8.55 -60.00
C ALA A 19 52.73 8.89 -58.50
N VAL A 20 53.79 8.40 -57.87
CA VAL A 20 54.11 8.70 -56.46
C VAL A 20 54.35 10.19 -56.25
N LEU A 21 55.09 10.84 -57.15
CA LEU A 21 55.36 12.28 -57.07
C LEU A 21 54.07 13.10 -57.19
N LYS A 22 53.22 12.77 -58.16
CA LYS A 22 51.91 13.42 -58.36
C LYS A 22 51.03 13.28 -57.12
N GLN A 23 51.00 12.11 -56.49
CA GLN A 23 50.24 11.86 -55.26
C GLN A 23 50.77 12.69 -54.08
N LYS A 24 52.09 12.74 -53.89
CA LYS A 24 52.72 13.56 -52.84
C LYS A 24 52.47 15.06 -53.03
N MET A 25 52.55 15.55 -54.26
CA MET A 25 52.27 16.96 -54.57
C MET A 25 50.78 17.30 -54.42
N SER A 26 49.89 16.38 -54.79
CA SER A 26 48.45 16.53 -54.54
C SER A 26 48.14 16.57 -53.04
N HIS A 27 48.80 15.75 -52.24
CA HIS A 27 48.68 15.80 -50.77
C HIS A 27 49.15 17.15 -50.22
N LEU A 28 50.33 17.60 -50.62
CA LEU A 28 50.86 18.90 -50.19
C LEU A 28 49.90 20.05 -50.52
N ARG A 29 49.36 20.06 -51.76
CA ARG A 29 48.38 21.06 -52.17
C ARG A 29 47.12 21.01 -51.30
N GLY A 30 46.65 19.82 -50.96
CA GLY A 30 45.50 19.63 -50.07
C GLY A 30 45.75 20.21 -48.67
N GLU A 31 46.90 19.91 -48.06
CA GLU A 31 47.24 20.43 -46.73
C GLU A 31 47.43 21.95 -46.72
N LEU A 32 48.05 22.52 -47.77
CA LEU A 32 48.22 23.97 -47.91
C LEU A 32 46.91 24.72 -48.15
N LEU A 33 45.91 24.07 -48.76
CA LEU A 33 44.57 24.66 -48.92
C LEU A 33 43.80 24.69 -47.59
N ILE A 34 44.00 23.69 -46.73
CA ILE A 34 43.35 23.59 -45.42
C ILE A 34 44.03 24.53 -44.41
N ASP A 35 45.36 24.55 -44.39
CA ASP A 35 46.15 25.40 -43.50
C ASP A 35 47.37 25.97 -44.25
N PRO A 36 47.28 27.23 -44.73
CA PRO A 36 48.37 27.87 -45.45
C PRO A 36 49.64 28.08 -44.61
N LYS A 37 49.53 28.14 -43.28
CA LYS A 37 50.66 28.44 -42.37
C LYS A 37 51.32 27.18 -41.80
N GLY A 38 50.52 26.17 -41.45
CA GLY A 38 50.99 24.90 -40.87
C GLY A 38 50.94 23.69 -41.80
N GLY A 39 50.25 23.77 -42.93
CA GLY A 39 50.02 22.65 -43.84
C GLY A 39 51.29 22.06 -44.44
N PHE A 40 52.30 22.88 -44.74
CA PHE A 40 53.61 22.37 -45.21
C PHE A 40 54.33 21.54 -44.13
N PHE A 41 54.34 22.02 -42.88
CA PHE A 41 54.94 21.29 -41.78
C PHE A 41 54.20 19.99 -41.49
N TRP A 42 52.87 20.03 -41.53
CA TRP A 42 52.03 18.85 -41.36
C TRP A 42 52.25 17.82 -42.47
N TRP A 43 52.31 18.26 -43.73
CA TRP A 43 52.67 17.39 -44.85
C TRP A 43 54.06 16.77 -44.66
N LEU A 44 55.06 17.55 -44.26
CA LEU A 44 56.41 17.03 -44.05
C LEU A 44 56.41 15.88 -43.03
N GLN A 45 55.58 15.97 -41.99
CA GLN A 45 55.44 14.94 -40.96
C GLN A 45 54.69 13.68 -41.42
N THR A 46 53.78 13.79 -42.40
CA THR A 46 52.80 12.74 -42.72
C THR A 46 52.89 12.19 -44.15
N HIS A 47 53.62 12.85 -45.07
CA HIS A 47 53.65 12.50 -46.49
C HIS A 47 54.15 11.06 -46.78
N ARG A 48 54.91 10.46 -45.87
CA ARG A 48 55.37 9.06 -45.99
C ARG A 48 54.32 8.05 -45.55
N GLN A 49 53.38 8.47 -44.70
CA GLN A 49 52.35 7.61 -44.11
C GLN A 49 51.04 7.62 -44.91
N LYS A 50 50.80 8.64 -45.75
CA LYS A 50 49.52 8.80 -46.46
C LYS A 50 49.04 7.55 -47.21
N LEU A 51 49.89 6.93 -48.02
CA LEU A 51 49.50 5.73 -48.79
C LEU A 51 49.15 4.56 -47.85
N ALA A 52 49.93 4.37 -46.79
CA ALA A 52 49.68 3.31 -45.81
C ALA A 52 48.40 3.58 -45.01
N LEU A 53 48.11 4.85 -44.69
CA LEU A 53 46.85 5.25 -44.08
C LEU A 53 45.66 4.98 -45.00
N GLU A 54 45.73 5.38 -46.27
CA GLU A 54 44.67 5.08 -47.26
C GLU A 54 44.40 3.57 -47.38
N GLN A 55 45.46 2.75 -47.43
CA GLN A 55 45.34 1.28 -47.44
C GLN A 55 44.72 0.74 -46.16
N ALA A 56 45.16 1.21 -44.99
CA ALA A 56 44.62 0.79 -43.71
C ALA A 56 43.13 1.17 -43.56
N MET A 57 42.72 2.32 -44.09
CA MET A 57 41.31 2.74 -44.12
C MET A 57 40.47 1.86 -45.04
N GLU A 58 40.98 1.48 -46.21
CA GLU A 58 40.29 0.53 -47.09
C GLU A 58 40.13 -0.85 -46.44
N GLU A 59 41.16 -1.34 -45.77
CA GLU A 59 41.12 -2.60 -45.01
C GLU A 59 40.14 -2.51 -43.84
N LEU A 60 40.15 -1.40 -43.11
CA LEU A 60 39.19 -1.13 -42.03
C LEU A 60 37.76 -1.15 -42.56
N LEU A 61 37.48 -0.50 -43.70
CA LEU A 61 36.15 -0.50 -44.32
C LEU A 61 35.72 -1.89 -44.84
N LYS A 62 36.68 -2.73 -45.28
CA LYS A 62 36.40 -4.13 -45.63
C LYS A 62 36.07 -4.95 -44.37
N ASN A 63 36.86 -4.79 -43.31
CA ASN A 63 36.65 -5.45 -42.04
C ASN A 63 35.36 -5.00 -41.36
N ALA A 64 34.99 -3.72 -41.51
CA ALA A 64 33.74 -3.16 -41.03
C ALA A 64 32.52 -3.96 -41.50
N ARG A 65 32.55 -4.53 -42.70
CA ARG A 65 31.41 -5.30 -43.25
C ARG A 65 31.22 -6.65 -42.56
N LYS A 66 32.22 -7.13 -41.81
CA LYS A 66 32.14 -8.38 -41.09
C LYS A 66 31.26 -8.25 -39.83
N PRO A 67 30.58 -9.33 -39.41
CA PRO A 67 29.69 -9.30 -38.24
C PRO A 67 30.43 -9.19 -36.91
N ASP A 68 31.69 -9.62 -36.85
CA ASP A 68 32.57 -9.60 -35.67
C ASP A 68 33.37 -8.30 -35.53
N PHE A 69 33.07 -7.30 -36.36
CA PHE A 69 33.77 -6.02 -36.32
C PHE A 69 33.55 -5.31 -34.98
N GLN A 70 34.65 -4.87 -34.37
CA GLN A 70 34.63 -4.13 -33.10
C GLN A 70 35.01 -2.66 -33.33
N LEU A 71 34.31 -1.74 -32.64
CA LEU A 71 34.51 -0.30 -32.83
C LEU A 71 35.92 0.17 -32.44
N ASN A 72 36.58 -0.45 -31.46
CA ASN A 72 37.96 -0.14 -31.07
C ASN A 72 38.97 -0.31 -32.22
N GLN A 73 38.68 -1.17 -33.22
CA GLN A 73 39.55 -1.34 -34.38
C GLN A 73 39.73 -0.05 -35.18
N VAL A 74 38.75 0.87 -35.14
CA VAL A 74 38.86 2.20 -35.76
C VAL A 74 39.96 3.00 -35.07
N THR A 75 39.94 3.04 -33.74
CA THR A 75 40.94 3.72 -32.93
C THR A 75 42.32 3.11 -33.11
N GLU A 76 42.43 1.77 -33.05
CA GLU A 76 43.70 1.05 -33.24
C GLU A 76 44.32 1.32 -34.61
N THR A 77 43.49 1.32 -35.66
CA THR A 77 43.94 1.60 -37.04
C THR A 77 44.41 3.04 -37.15
N LEU A 78 43.63 4.01 -36.67
CA LEU A 78 43.93 5.43 -36.82
C LEU A 78 45.12 5.88 -35.96
N LEU A 79 45.24 5.41 -34.71
CA LEU A 79 46.33 5.77 -33.80
C LEU A 79 47.68 5.15 -34.18
N SER A 80 47.72 4.21 -35.13
CA SER A 80 48.97 3.74 -35.72
C SER A 80 49.65 4.79 -36.62
N PHE A 81 48.94 5.87 -36.97
CA PHE A 81 49.41 6.97 -37.81
C PHE A 81 49.47 8.29 -37.05
N LYS A 82 50.21 9.27 -37.59
CA LYS A 82 50.21 10.64 -37.05
C LYS A 82 48.93 11.36 -37.44
N LEU A 83 48.18 11.80 -36.44
CA LEU A 83 46.89 12.49 -36.58
C LEU A 83 46.89 13.85 -35.87
N LYS A 84 46.00 14.76 -36.27
CA LYS A 84 45.81 16.02 -35.56
C LYS A 84 45.17 15.74 -34.20
N LYS A 85 45.33 16.64 -33.23
CA LYS A 85 44.83 16.43 -31.86
C LYS A 85 43.32 16.20 -31.82
N ASP A 86 42.57 16.93 -32.63
CA ASP A 86 41.10 16.80 -32.70
C ASP A 86 40.70 15.44 -33.27
N ASP A 87 41.38 14.99 -34.34
CA ASP A 87 41.17 13.67 -34.94
C ASP A 87 41.53 12.53 -33.96
N VAL A 88 42.54 12.71 -33.11
CA VAL A 88 42.88 11.75 -32.04
C VAL A 88 41.75 11.65 -31.02
N GLY A 89 41.14 12.77 -30.64
CA GLY A 89 39.99 12.80 -29.74
C GLY A 89 38.79 12.05 -30.34
N GLN A 90 38.47 12.35 -31.60
CA GLN A 90 37.36 11.71 -32.31
C GLN A 90 37.60 10.21 -32.56
N ALA A 91 38.84 9.81 -32.85
CA ALA A 91 39.21 8.40 -32.94
C ALA A 91 39.04 7.68 -31.60
N LYS A 92 39.32 8.33 -30.46
CA LYS A 92 39.16 7.74 -29.13
C LYS A 92 37.71 7.49 -28.74
N TRP A 93 36.76 8.29 -29.22
CA TRP A 93 35.32 8.06 -29.00
C TRP A 93 34.89 6.66 -29.43
N TYR A 94 35.50 6.08 -30.47
CA TYR A 94 35.21 4.70 -30.89
C TYR A 94 35.65 3.65 -29.87
N GLN A 95 36.83 3.81 -29.28
CA GLN A 95 37.32 2.94 -28.21
C GLN A 95 36.49 3.11 -26.94
N ASP A 96 36.14 4.34 -26.59
CA ASP A 96 35.30 4.65 -25.43
C ASP A 96 33.90 4.07 -25.64
N ALA A 97 33.27 4.29 -26.79
CA ALA A 97 31.99 3.68 -27.16
C ALA A 97 32.03 2.15 -27.08
N HIS A 98 33.09 1.51 -27.59
CA HIS A 98 33.25 0.06 -27.50
C HIS A 98 33.30 -0.42 -26.04
N SER A 99 34.13 0.23 -25.23
CA SER A 99 34.33 -0.11 -23.83
C SER A 99 33.05 0.09 -23.02
N GLN A 100 32.32 1.19 -23.27
CA GLN A 100 31.05 1.49 -22.63
C GLN A 100 29.96 0.51 -23.05
N LEU A 101 29.89 0.11 -24.33
CA LEU A 101 28.94 -0.90 -24.80
C LEU A 101 29.19 -2.28 -24.17
N LEU A 102 30.46 -2.70 -24.08
CA LEU A 102 30.81 -3.95 -23.40
C LEU A 102 30.47 -3.90 -21.90
N ASN A 103 30.71 -2.76 -21.26
CA ASN A 103 30.35 -2.57 -19.86
C ASN A 103 28.83 -2.58 -19.68
N CYS A 104 28.08 -1.92 -20.58
CA CYS A 104 26.62 -1.96 -20.60
C CYS A 104 26.13 -3.41 -20.70
N GLN A 105 26.65 -4.19 -21.66
CA GLN A 105 26.28 -5.59 -21.82
C GLN A 105 26.49 -6.39 -20.53
N LYS A 106 27.69 -6.31 -19.94
CA LYS A 106 27.99 -7.00 -18.66
C LYS A 106 27.07 -6.57 -17.52
N THR A 107 26.76 -5.27 -17.45
CA THR A 107 25.91 -4.75 -16.38
C THR A 107 24.46 -5.16 -16.58
N LEU A 108 23.99 -5.26 -17.83
CA LEU A 108 22.66 -5.74 -18.17
C LEU A 108 22.50 -7.23 -17.87
N ASP A 109 23.50 -8.05 -18.18
CA ASP A 109 23.48 -9.49 -17.89
C ASP A 109 23.41 -9.79 -16.39
N GLY A 110 23.94 -8.89 -15.55
CA GLY A 110 23.94 -9.02 -14.09
C GLY A 110 22.83 -8.27 -13.35
N ALA A 111 22.06 -7.39 -14.01
CA ALA A 111 21.10 -6.52 -13.35
C ALA A 111 19.66 -7.05 -13.44
N SER A 112 18.94 -7.02 -12.33
CA SER A 112 17.51 -7.37 -12.27
C SER A 112 16.58 -6.25 -12.77
N ILE A 113 17.06 -5.00 -12.81
CA ILE A 113 16.28 -3.81 -13.21
C ILE A 113 17.10 -2.96 -14.17
N LEU A 114 16.53 -2.67 -15.32
CA LEU A 114 17.09 -1.76 -16.31
C LEU A 114 16.95 -0.29 -15.85
N LYS A 115 18.07 0.44 -15.76
CA LYS A 115 18.06 1.89 -15.54
C LYS A 115 18.67 2.63 -16.73
N ARG A 116 18.05 3.74 -17.14
CA ARG A 116 18.55 4.60 -18.24
C ARG A 116 19.98 5.06 -18.03
N GLU A 117 20.36 5.31 -16.77
CA GLU A 117 21.71 5.75 -16.39
C GLU A 117 22.80 4.74 -16.76
N MET A 118 22.47 3.45 -16.83
CA MET A 118 23.44 2.41 -17.15
C MET A 118 23.86 2.45 -18.63
N ILE A 119 22.98 2.95 -19.51
CA ILE A 119 23.19 2.97 -20.97
C ILE A 119 23.57 4.38 -21.47
N LYS A 120 23.29 5.41 -20.69
CA LYS A 120 23.57 6.81 -21.02
C LYS A 120 25.03 7.08 -21.43
N PRO A 121 26.07 6.54 -20.76
CA PRO A 121 27.46 6.75 -21.19
C PRO A 121 27.71 6.21 -22.60
N ALA A 122 27.26 5.00 -22.91
CA ALA A 122 27.40 4.43 -24.25
C ALA A 122 26.65 5.25 -25.31
N LEU A 123 25.40 5.66 -25.03
CA LEU A 123 24.63 6.51 -25.95
C LEU A 123 25.29 7.86 -26.21
N THR A 124 25.97 8.43 -25.21
CA THR A 124 26.65 9.72 -25.35
C THR A 124 27.82 9.62 -26.32
N GLU A 125 28.65 8.58 -26.19
CA GLU A 125 29.77 8.37 -27.12
C GLU A 125 29.28 8.06 -28.55
N LEU A 126 28.25 7.23 -28.69
CA LEU A 126 27.65 6.95 -30.00
C LEU A 126 27.06 8.21 -30.65
N LYS A 127 26.47 9.10 -29.84
CA LYS A 127 25.98 10.38 -30.31
C LYS A 127 27.12 11.25 -30.86
N TYR A 128 28.21 11.41 -30.11
CA TYR A 128 29.37 12.19 -30.55
C TYR A 128 29.98 11.66 -31.86
N ILE A 129 30.09 10.34 -32.00
CA ILE A 129 30.51 9.73 -33.27
C ILE A 129 29.52 10.07 -34.38
N SER A 130 28.21 9.96 -34.15
CA SER A 130 27.22 10.20 -35.20
C SER A 130 27.16 11.67 -35.67
N GLU A 131 27.58 12.62 -34.83
CA GLU A 131 27.62 14.07 -35.09
C GLU A 131 28.95 14.57 -35.72
N ALA A 132 30.04 13.78 -35.65
CA ALA A 132 31.36 14.19 -36.14
C ALA A 132 31.54 14.13 -37.67
N GLU A 133 30.69 14.82 -38.42
CA GLU A 133 30.63 14.68 -39.88
C GLU A 133 31.95 14.99 -40.61
N GLN A 134 32.69 16.01 -40.19
CA GLN A 134 33.96 16.40 -40.83
C GLN A 134 35.03 15.30 -40.73
N PHE A 135 35.11 14.62 -39.58
CA PHE A 135 36.02 13.49 -39.36
C PHE A 135 35.73 12.34 -40.31
N HIS A 136 34.45 11.95 -40.39
CA HIS A 136 34.01 10.83 -41.21
C HIS A 136 34.14 11.15 -42.70
N GLN A 137 33.97 12.41 -43.10
CA GLN A 137 34.22 12.83 -44.46
C GLN A 137 35.71 12.77 -44.81
N TYR A 138 36.59 13.28 -43.94
CA TYR A 138 38.04 13.28 -44.17
C TYR A 138 38.62 11.86 -44.30
N PHE A 139 38.21 10.94 -43.42
CA PHE A 139 38.68 9.56 -43.41
C PHE A 139 37.81 8.59 -44.24
N HIS A 140 36.78 9.07 -44.94
CA HIS A 140 35.83 8.23 -45.70
C HIS A 140 35.12 7.15 -44.85
N LEU A 141 34.85 7.47 -43.59
CA LEU A 141 34.18 6.60 -42.61
C LEU A 141 32.64 6.77 -42.58
N GLN A 142 32.03 7.43 -43.58
CA GLN A 142 30.58 7.67 -43.61
C GLN A 142 29.73 6.39 -43.51
N PRO A 143 30.10 5.25 -44.14
CA PRO A 143 29.36 4.00 -43.95
C PRO A 143 29.33 3.54 -42.49
N MET A 144 30.41 3.78 -41.75
CA MET A 144 30.50 3.45 -40.34
C MET A 144 29.71 4.42 -39.47
N GLN A 145 29.75 5.72 -39.80
CA GLN A 145 28.94 6.74 -39.16
C GLN A 145 27.44 6.40 -39.22
N ARG A 146 26.95 5.97 -40.39
CA ARG A 146 25.56 5.54 -40.57
C ARG A 146 25.21 4.37 -39.67
N ARG A 147 26.06 3.34 -39.65
CA ARG A 147 25.87 2.17 -38.79
C ARG A 147 25.84 2.52 -37.30
N VAL A 148 26.73 3.42 -36.87
CA VAL A 148 26.75 3.90 -35.48
C VAL A 148 25.49 4.69 -35.15
N ARG A 149 24.99 5.51 -36.10
CA ARG A 149 23.71 6.21 -35.98
C ARG A 149 22.53 5.25 -35.88
N ASP A 150 22.45 4.26 -36.77
CA ASP A 150 21.41 3.23 -36.74
C ASP A 150 21.41 2.49 -35.41
N MET A 151 22.60 2.19 -34.87
CA MET A 151 22.75 1.56 -33.55
C MET A 151 22.31 2.49 -32.42
N TYR A 152 22.65 3.77 -32.46
CA TYR A 152 22.20 4.76 -31.49
C TYR A 152 20.67 4.88 -31.47
N GLU A 153 20.04 4.99 -32.65
CA GLU A 153 18.58 5.07 -32.80
C GLU A 153 17.91 3.79 -32.30
N ALA A 154 18.41 2.61 -32.70
CA ALA A 154 17.87 1.32 -32.28
C ALA A 154 17.99 1.08 -30.77
N ILE A 155 19.11 1.47 -30.14
CA ILE A 155 19.26 1.36 -28.69
C ILE A 155 18.29 2.32 -27.99
N THR A 156 18.15 3.55 -28.48
CA THR A 156 17.27 4.56 -27.89
C THR A 156 15.80 4.11 -27.94
N GLU A 157 15.34 3.66 -29.11
CA GLU A 157 13.96 3.17 -29.31
C GLU A 157 13.66 1.96 -28.42
N ARG A 158 14.55 0.96 -28.40
CA ARG A 158 14.37 -0.23 -27.56
C ARG A 158 14.40 0.11 -26.07
N LEU A 159 15.24 1.06 -25.66
CA LEU A 159 15.33 1.51 -24.29
C LEU A 159 14.03 2.18 -23.82
N ASP A 160 13.41 3.00 -24.68
CA ASP A 160 12.12 3.63 -24.39
C ASP A 160 11.02 2.57 -24.20
N ILE A 161 10.94 1.59 -25.13
CA ILE A 161 9.98 0.48 -25.04
C ILE A 161 10.16 -0.32 -23.75
N LEU A 162 11.40 -0.68 -23.40
CA LEU A 162 11.68 -1.48 -22.20
C LEU A 162 11.38 -0.71 -20.91
N LEU A 163 11.64 0.60 -20.88
CA LEU A 163 11.31 1.44 -19.72
C LEU A 163 9.80 1.56 -19.54
N ASP A 164 9.04 1.72 -20.61
CA ASP A 164 7.59 1.82 -20.54
C ASP A 164 6.94 0.49 -20.15
N TYR A 165 7.45 -0.63 -20.66
CA TYR A 165 7.04 -1.97 -20.21
C TYR A 165 7.31 -2.18 -18.71
N THR A 166 8.48 -1.76 -18.23
CA THR A 166 8.84 -1.89 -16.81
C THR A 166 7.93 -1.02 -15.93
N LYS A 167 7.59 0.19 -16.37
CA LYS A 167 6.63 1.06 -15.67
C LYS A 167 5.23 0.45 -15.62
N GLN A 168 4.73 -0.08 -16.74
CA GLN A 168 3.42 -0.74 -16.80
C GLN A 168 3.37 -1.93 -15.86
N LYS A 169 4.37 -2.83 -15.91
CA LYS A 169 4.44 -3.99 -15.01
C LYS A 169 4.48 -3.60 -13.53
N ASN A 170 5.21 -2.53 -13.19
CA ASN A 170 5.24 -2.01 -11.83
C ASN A 170 3.91 -1.38 -11.41
N GLN A 171 3.20 -0.72 -12.33
CA GLN A 171 1.86 -0.20 -12.07
C GLN A 171 0.85 -1.33 -11.86
N GLU A 172 0.85 -2.35 -12.73
CA GLU A 172 0.02 -3.54 -12.59
C GLU A 172 0.25 -4.21 -11.23
N HIS A 173 1.50 -4.46 -10.86
CA HIS A 173 1.83 -5.08 -9.58
C HIS A 173 1.40 -4.20 -8.40
N LYS A 174 1.49 -2.87 -8.52
CA LYS A 174 1.00 -1.95 -7.48
C LYS A 174 -0.52 -2.01 -7.38
N THR A 175 -1.24 -1.98 -8.49
CA THR A 175 -2.70 -2.10 -8.50
C THR A 175 -3.16 -3.45 -7.97
N GLU A 176 -2.47 -4.55 -8.28
CA GLU A 176 -2.77 -5.87 -7.72
C GLU A 176 -2.58 -5.91 -6.21
N MET A 177 -1.51 -5.29 -5.70
CA MET A 177 -1.27 -5.17 -4.27
C MET A 177 -2.34 -4.31 -3.58
N ASP A 178 -2.73 -3.19 -4.17
CA ASP A 178 -3.78 -2.31 -3.66
C ASP A 178 -5.15 -3.03 -3.64
N VAL A 179 -5.48 -3.78 -4.70
CA VAL A 179 -6.70 -4.60 -4.76
C VAL A 179 -6.69 -5.68 -3.67
N ARG A 180 -5.57 -6.40 -3.49
CA ARG A 180 -5.45 -7.39 -2.41
C ARG A 180 -5.59 -6.77 -1.03
N GLU A 181 -5.05 -5.57 -0.81
CA GLU A 181 -5.21 -4.87 0.46
C GLU A 181 -6.67 -4.44 0.70
N GLN A 182 -7.36 -3.98 -0.34
CA GLN A 182 -8.79 -3.65 -0.27
C GLN A 182 -9.65 -4.88 0.00
N GLU A 183 -9.40 -6.00 -0.69
CA GLU A 183 -10.07 -7.28 -0.44
C GLU A 183 -9.85 -7.77 0.99
N ALA A 184 -8.63 -7.65 1.52
CA ALA A 184 -8.33 -8.01 2.89
C ALA A 184 -9.12 -7.14 3.89
N LYS A 185 -9.20 -5.82 3.66
CA LYS A 185 -10.00 -4.90 4.47
C LYS A 185 -11.50 -5.21 4.42
N LEU A 186 -12.02 -5.51 3.24
CA LEU A 186 -13.43 -5.92 3.05
C LEU A 186 -13.75 -7.22 3.78
N LYS A 187 -12.87 -8.23 3.68
CA LYS A 187 -13.03 -9.49 4.43
C LYS A 187 -13.04 -9.25 5.93
N LEU A 188 -12.14 -8.42 6.44
CA LEU A 188 -12.05 -8.09 7.86
C LEU A 188 -13.29 -7.32 8.35
N ALA A 189 -13.80 -6.38 7.55
CA ALA A 189 -15.05 -5.69 7.82
C ALA A 189 -16.26 -6.65 7.84
N SER A 190 -16.34 -7.58 6.88
CA SER A 190 -17.41 -8.57 6.82
C SER A 190 -17.39 -9.54 8.00
N GLU A 191 -16.20 -9.91 8.49
CA GLU A 191 -16.05 -10.78 9.65
C GLU A 191 -16.47 -10.04 10.93
N LEU A 192 -16.12 -8.74 11.06
CA LEU A 192 -16.57 -7.89 12.16
C LEU A 192 -18.10 -7.74 12.18
N THR A 193 -18.73 -7.49 11.02
CA THR A 193 -20.21 -7.41 10.96
C THR A 193 -20.86 -8.73 11.34
N ARG A 194 -20.28 -9.87 10.92
CA ARG A 194 -20.77 -11.19 11.28
C ARG A 194 -20.64 -11.45 12.78
N GLN A 195 -19.51 -11.08 13.39
CA GLN A 195 -19.34 -11.19 14.84
C GLN A 195 -20.35 -10.33 15.59
N HIS A 196 -20.60 -9.10 15.13
CA HIS A 196 -21.60 -8.22 15.72
C HIS A 196 -23.03 -8.78 15.58
N GLU A 197 -23.37 -9.35 14.43
CA GLU A 197 -24.67 -9.99 14.20
C GLU A 197 -24.86 -11.22 15.11
N ILE A 198 -23.83 -12.05 15.28
CA ILE A 198 -23.85 -13.18 16.23
C ILE A 198 -24.05 -12.66 17.66
N GLN A 199 -23.45 -11.52 18.01
CA GLN A 199 -23.58 -10.94 19.34
C GLN A 199 -24.99 -10.41 19.60
N LEU A 200 -25.58 -9.71 18.63
CA LEU A 200 -26.99 -9.28 18.67
C LEU A 200 -27.94 -10.49 18.81
N GLN A 201 -27.73 -11.56 18.06
CA GLN A 201 -28.54 -12.77 18.18
C GLN A 201 -28.45 -13.42 19.58
N LYS A 202 -27.29 -13.34 20.24
CA LYS A 202 -27.13 -13.81 21.62
C LYS A 202 -27.89 -12.92 22.59
N GLU A 203 -27.78 -11.60 22.46
CA GLU A 203 -28.52 -10.64 23.29
C GLU A 203 -30.04 -10.81 23.12
N GLU A 204 -30.52 -11.00 21.89
CA GLU A 204 -31.93 -11.30 21.63
C GLU A 204 -32.38 -12.65 22.24
N ALA A 205 -31.53 -13.67 22.21
CA ALA A 205 -31.81 -14.96 22.84
C ALA A 205 -31.85 -14.84 24.37
N GLU A 206 -30.94 -14.07 24.97
CA GLU A 206 -30.93 -13.77 26.41
C GLU A 206 -32.19 -13.00 26.82
N LEU A 207 -32.60 -11.99 26.05
CA LEU A 207 -33.84 -11.25 26.30
C LEU A 207 -35.07 -12.17 26.26
N LYS A 208 -35.13 -13.09 25.30
CA LYS A 208 -36.22 -14.09 25.23
C LYS A 208 -36.21 -15.02 26.44
N ILE A 209 -35.04 -15.45 26.91
CA ILE A 209 -34.95 -16.28 28.12
C ILE A 209 -35.50 -15.49 29.32
N VAL A 210 -35.08 -14.25 29.51
CA VAL A 210 -35.58 -13.39 30.60
C VAL A 210 -37.08 -13.15 30.49
N GLU A 211 -37.60 -12.95 29.28
CA GLU A 211 -39.04 -12.78 29.05
C GLU A 211 -39.82 -14.05 29.42
N THR A 212 -39.32 -15.24 29.02
CA THR A 212 -39.95 -16.52 29.43
C THR A 212 -39.83 -16.80 30.92
N GLU A 213 -38.71 -16.42 31.57
CA GLU A 213 -38.55 -16.52 33.03
C GLU A 213 -39.53 -15.60 33.74
N ARG A 214 -39.76 -14.39 33.21
CA ARG A 214 -40.74 -13.44 33.76
C ARG A 214 -42.17 -13.97 33.61
N GLU A 215 -42.54 -14.49 32.44
CA GLU A 215 -43.85 -15.12 32.23
C GLU A 215 -44.05 -16.33 33.18
N LEU A 216 -43.01 -17.12 33.42
CA LEU A 216 -43.04 -18.21 34.40
C LEU A 216 -43.23 -17.72 35.84
N LEU A 217 -42.57 -16.62 36.22
CA LEU A 217 -42.74 -16.02 37.55
C LEU A 217 -44.13 -15.43 37.73
N ASP A 218 -44.66 -14.73 36.74
CA ASP A 218 -46.00 -14.14 36.79
C ASP A 218 -47.07 -15.25 36.90
N THR A 219 -46.94 -16.34 36.13
CA THR A 219 -47.86 -17.49 36.23
C THR A 219 -47.75 -18.25 37.57
N GLN A 220 -46.56 -18.33 38.17
CA GLN A 220 -46.40 -18.86 39.52
C GLN A 220 -47.05 -17.97 40.57
N HIS A 221 -46.89 -16.64 40.45
CA HIS A 221 -47.51 -15.67 41.35
C HIS A 221 -49.04 -15.72 41.26
N GLU A 222 -49.60 -15.80 40.06
CA GLU A 222 -51.05 -15.97 39.85
C GLU A 222 -51.56 -17.29 40.47
N ALA A 223 -50.80 -18.37 40.37
CA ALA A 223 -51.15 -19.64 41.00
C ALA A 223 -51.10 -19.58 42.54
N GLU A 224 -50.11 -18.89 43.10
CA GLU A 224 -49.98 -18.65 44.54
C GLU A 224 -51.13 -17.76 45.05
N GLU A 225 -51.45 -16.66 44.37
CA GLU A 225 -52.61 -15.80 44.72
C GLU A 225 -53.93 -16.57 44.63
N ALA A 226 -54.10 -17.41 43.61
CA ALA A 226 -55.27 -18.28 43.50
C ALA A 226 -55.35 -19.29 44.66
N SER A 227 -54.22 -19.81 45.13
CA SER A 227 -54.16 -20.70 46.29
C SER A 227 -54.49 -19.97 47.60
N TRP A 228 -53.94 -18.77 47.80
CA TRP A 228 -54.23 -17.91 48.94
C TRP A 228 -55.70 -17.50 49.00
N ASN A 229 -56.30 -17.17 47.85
CA ASN A 229 -57.71 -16.85 47.76
C ASN A 229 -58.59 -18.05 48.10
N ARG A 230 -58.24 -19.26 47.65
CA ARG A 230 -58.96 -20.50 48.02
C ARG A 230 -58.86 -20.79 49.52
N GLU A 231 -57.68 -20.64 50.11
CA GLU A 231 -57.52 -20.79 51.56
C GLU A 231 -58.30 -19.72 52.34
N ALA A 232 -58.29 -18.47 51.86
CA ALA A 232 -59.06 -17.38 52.47
C ALA A 232 -60.58 -17.63 52.38
N GLU A 233 -61.07 -18.16 51.26
CA GLU A 233 -62.47 -18.58 51.11
C GLU A 233 -62.82 -19.75 52.05
N GLN A 234 -61.96 -20.76 52.15
CA GLN A 234 -62.16 -21.86 53.11
C GLN A 234 -62.18 -21.36 54.56
N ARG A 235 -61.29 -20.42 54.91
CA ARG A 235 -61.29 -19.78 56.22
C ARG A 235 -62.59 -19.00 56.44
N LYS A 236 -63.08 -18.23 55.46
CA LYS A 236 -64.37 -17.52 55.56
C LYS A 236 -65.54 -18.48 55.76
N LEU A 237 -65.60 -19.58 55.00
CA LEU A 237 -66.63 -20.61 55.15
C LEU A 237 -66.56 -21.25 56.55
N SER A 238 -65.37 -21.61 57.01
CA SER A 238 -65.19 -22.16 58.36
C SER A 238 -65.60 -21.18 59.47
N LEU A 239 -65.37 -19.88 59.26
CA LEU A 239 -65.72 -18.82 60.20
C LEU A 239 -67.25 -18.63 60.22
N GLN A 240 -67.91 -18.65 59.05
CA GLN A 240 -69.36 -18.68 58.93
C GLN A 240 -69.98 -19.92 59.58
N GLU A 241 -69.44 -21.12 59.35
CA GLU A 241 -69.88 -22.34 60.01
C GLU A 241 -69.70 -22.27 61.54
N SER A 242 -68.61 -21.67 62.02
CA SER A 242 -68.41 -21.46 63.46
C SER A 242 -69.40 -20.43 64.03
N GLN A 243 -69.72 -19.37 63.28
CA GLN A 243 -70.70 -18.37 63.67
C GLN A 243 -72.11 -18.96 63.68
N GLU A 244 -72.46 -19.83 62.72
CA GLU A 244 -73.72 -20.56 62.71
C GLU A 244 -73.80 -21.56 63.87
N LYS A 245 -72.73 -22.29 64.17
CA LYS A 245 -72.66 -23.15 65.37
C LYS A 245 -72.80 -22.36 66.65
N HIS A 246 -72.12 -21.22 66.77
CA HIS A 246 -72.23 -20.33 67.92
C HIS A 246 -73.63 -19.71 68.03
N ARG A 247 -74.27 -19.39 66.91
CA ARG A 247 -75.65 -18.90 66.86
C ARG A 247 -76.65 -19.99 67.23
N LEU A 248 -76.44 -21.23 66.80
CA LEU A 248 -77.23 -22.38 67.24
C LEU A 248 -77.05 -22.64 68.73
N GLN A 249 -75.81 -22.58 69.25
CA GLN A 249 -75.53 -22.72 70.69
C GLN A 249 -76.15 -21.57 71.51
N LEU A 250 -76.13 -20.34 71.01
CA LEU A 250 -76.84 -19.21 71.60
C LEU A 250 -78.36 -19.43 71.55
N GLN A 251 -78.90 -19.99 70.47
CA GLN A 251 -80.33 -20.28 70.33
C GLN A 251 -80.78 -21.44 71.24
N GLU A 252 -79.91 -22.42 71.49
CA GLU A 252 -80.06 -23.48 72.49
C GLU A 252 -79.97 -22.92 73.92
N SER A 253 -79.00 -22.05 74.17
CA SER A 253 -78.82 -21.37 75.48
C SER A 253 -79.96 -20.38 75.79
N LEU A 254 -80.64 -19.86 74.76
CA LEU A 254 -81.81 -18.98 74.89
C LEU A 254 -83.13 -19.76 75.09
N SER A 255 -83.18 -21.10 74.92
CA SER A 255 -84.36 -21.88 75.32
C SER A 255 -84.34 -22.29 76.81
N ASP A 256 -83.19 -22.15 77.50
CA ASP A 256 -83.00 -22.56 78.90
C ASP A 256 -83.01 -21.41 79.92
N LEU A 257 -83.18 -20.15 79.51
CA LEU A 257 -83.28 -19.03 80.45
C LEU A 257 -84.48 -18.12 80.15
N ASN A 258 -85.59 -18.41 80.82
CA ASN A 258 -86.71 -17.50 81.01
C ASN A 258 -86.79 -17.15 82.50
N LEU A 259 -86.22 -16.01 82.91
CA LEU A 259 -86.76 -15.04 83.90
C LEU A 259 -85.72 -14.00 84.36
N ASP A 260 -86.15 -12.75 84.23
CA ASP A 260 -86.03 -11.61 85.15
C ASP A 260 -84.75 -10.74 85.31
N LEU A 261 -84.94 -9.51 84.82
CA LEU A 261 -84.84 -8.21 85.50
C LEU A 261 -83.52 -7.42 85.56
N SER A 262 -83.63 -6.27 84.86
CA SER A 262 -83.41 -4.89 85.33
C SER A 262 -82.03 -4.22 85.17
N ASP A 263 -82.15 -3.05 84.53
CA ASP A 263 -81.50 -1.75 84.77
C ASP A 263 -79.99 -1.55 84.64
N GLY A 264 -79.65 -0.58 83.78
CA GLY A 264 -78.73 0.50 84.17
C GLY A 264 -77.59 0.85 83.20
N ASN A 265 -77.85 1.84 82.35
CA ASN A 265 -76.99 3.00 82.00
C ASN A 265 -75.44 2.88 81.86
N ASN A 266 -74.96 3.36 80.71
CA ASN A 266 -74.12 4.57 80.52
C ASN A 266 -72.81 4.40 79.72
N ASP A 267 -72.61 5.36 78.81
CA ASP A 267 -71.37 5.93 78.22
C ASP A 267 -70.31 4.94 77.68
N GLY A 268 -69.93 4.98 76.40
CA GLY A 268 -69.36 6.17 75.74
C GLY A 268 -67.88 6.30 76.14
N ILE A 269 -66.95 6.09 75.21
CA ILE A 269 -65.72 6.89 74.99
C ILE A 269 -64.83 6.23 73.91
N VAL A 270 -64.43 7.11 73.00
CA VAL A 270 -63.43 7.01 71.94
C VAL A 270 -62.03 7.23 72.52
N ASP A 271 -61.01 6.48 72.09
CA ASP A 271 -59.64 6.98 71.81
C ASP A 271 -58.81 5.78 71.31
N VAL A 272 -58.25 5.72 70.09
CA VAL A 272 -57.45 6.70 69.32
C VAL A 272 -56.21 7.17 70.06
N SER A 273 -55.29 6.24 70.33
CA SER A 273 -53.91 6.57 70.74
C SER A 273 -52.85 5.98 69.80
N GLY A 274 -53.16 5.86 68.49
CA GLY A 274 -52.20 5.50 67.45
C GLY A 274 -52.04 6.57 66.36
N GLU A 275 -53.12 7.25 65.98
CA GLU A 275 -53.14 8.14 64.81
C GLU A 275 -52.53 9.53 65.08
N GLN A 276 -52.56 10.02 66.32
CA GLN A 276 -51.99 11.34 66.65
C GLN A 276 -50.45 11.38 66.60
N HIS A 277 -49.77 10.23 66.77
CA HIS A 277 -48.32 10.15 66.58
C HIS A 277 -47.93 9.97 65.11
N LEU A 278 -48.79 9.33 64.31
CA LEU A 278 -48.56 9.12 62.88
C LEU A 278 -48.77 10.42 62.07
N GLU A 279 -49.81 11.19 62.37
CA GLU A 279 -50.04 12.49 61.72
C GLU A 279 -49.00 13.55 62.11
N ALA A 280 -48.47 13.50 63.34
CA ALA A 280 -47.39 14.39 63.78
C ALA A 280 -46.05 14.10 63.08
N LEU A 281 -45.75 12.82 62.81
CA LEU A 281 -44.55 12.40 62.06
C LEU A 281 -44.71 12.62 60.55
N LEU A 282 -45.90 12.41 59.99
CA LEU A 282 -46.19 12.72 58.58
C LEU A 282 -46.19 14.23 58.29
N ARG A 283 -46.62 15.09 59.23
CA ARG A 283 -46.47 16.56 59.10
C ARG A 283 -45.01 17.00 59.18
N LYS A 284 -44.17 16.37 60.00
CA LYS A 284 -42.73 16.68 60.09
C LYS A 284 -41.93 16.19 58.88
N LEU A 285 -42.35 15.09 58.24
CA LEU A 285 -41.77 14.61 56.97
C LEU A 285 -42.19 15.44 55.75
N LYS A 286 -43.38 16.06 55.78
CA LYS A 286 -43.89 16.91 54.67
C LYS A 286 -43.31 18.33 54.65
N ASN A 287 -42.75 18.80 55.78
CA ASN A 287 -42.18 20.15 55.92
C ASN A 287 -40.64 20.24 55.76
N ASN A 288 -39.97 19.17 55.32
CA ASN A 288 -38.59 19.24 54.78
C ASN A 288 -37.52 19.87 55.70
N GLU A 289 -37.58 19.65 57.02
CA GLU A 289 -36.55 20.14 57.98
C GLU A 289 -35.77 19.03 58.72
N LEU A 290 -35.86 17.77 58.28
CA LEU A 290 -35.05 16.67 58.84
C LEU A 290 -34.39 15.85 57.72
N ASP A 291 -33.06 15.76 57.78
CA ASP A 291 -32.22 15.05 56.83
C ASP A 291 -32.55 13.55 56.82
N ARG A 292 -32.93 13.02 55.65
CA ARG A 292 -33.37 11.63 55.45
C ARG A 292 -32.27 10.59 55.76
N ASN A 293 -31.06 11.03 56.06
CA ASN A 293 -29.92 10.20 56.41
C ASN A 293 -29.55 10.19 57.90
N ASP A 294 -30.33 10.81 58.79
CA ASP A 294 -30.06 10.70 60.23
C ASP A 294 -30.33 9.26 60.76
N PRO A 295 -29.30 8.54 61.23
CA PRO A 295 -29.43 7.16 61.70
C PRO A 295 -30.33 7.02 62.93
N LYS A 296 -30.54 8.09 63.73
CA LYS A 296 -31.45 8.05 64.88
C LYS A 296 -32.92 7.92 64.45
N ILE A 297 -33.30 8.52 63.32
CA ILE A 297 -34.68 8.48 62.81
C ILE A 297 -34.98 7.10 62.22
N LYS A 298 -34.01 6.47 61.54
CA LYS A 298 -34.14 5.09 61.04
C LYS A 298 -34.30 4.08 62.18
N GLN A 299 -33.56 4.23 63.27
CA GLN A 299 -33.71 3.36 64.45
C GLN A 299 -35.08 3.52 65.13
N GLN A 300 -35.62 4.75 65.20
CA GLN A 300 -36.96 4.98 65.76
C GLN A 300 -38.09 4.44 64.87
N LEU A 301 -37.97 4.55 63.54
CA LEU A 301 -38.92 3.94 62.58
C LEU A 301 -38.89 2.41 62.62
N GLN A 302 -37.70 1.83 62.75
CA GLN A 302 -37.53 0.38 62.83
C GLN A 302 -38.09 -0.20 64.14
N ALA A 303 -37.93 0.52 65.26
CA ALA A 303 -38.53 0.15 66.55
C ALA A 303 -40.08 0.23 66.52
N LEU A 304 -40.65 1.21 65.80
CA LEU A 304 -42.10 1.36 65.67
C LEU A 304 -42.73 0.33 64.71
N LEU A 305 -42.04 -0.04 63.62
CA LEU A 305 -42.48 -1.13 62.74
C LEU A 305 -42.48 -2.48 63.46
N GLN A 306 -41.49 -2.71 64.34
CA GLN A 306 -41.46 -3.91 65.18
C GLN A 306 -42.57 -3.93 66.24
N ALA A 307 -42.98 -2.77 66.76
CA ALA A 307 -44.10 -2.67 67.70
C ALA A 307 -45.47 -2.88 67.03
N ILE A 308 -45.62 -2.51 65.75
CA ILE A 308 -46.87 -2.69 64.98
C ILE A 308 -46.98 -4.10 64.39
N ALA A 309 -45.86 -4.71 63.97
CA ALA A 309 -45.85 -6.09 63.47
C ALA A 309 -45.92 -7.16 64.58
N GLY A 310 -45.88 -6.75 65.86
CA GLY A 310 -45.96 -7.61 67.04
C GLY A 310 -47.29 -7.58 67.78
N LEU A 311 -48.35 -7.01 67.17
CA LEU A 311 -49.75 -7.04 67.60
C LEU A 311 -50.59 -7.78 66.55
#